data_AF-A0A3S0JJ52-F1
#
_entry.id   AF-A0A3S0JJ52-F1
#
_cell.length_a   1.000
_cell.length_b   1.000
_cell.length_c   1.000
_cell.angle_alpha   90.00
_cell.angle_beta   90.00
_cell.angle_gamma   90.00
#
_symmetry.space_group_name_H-M   'P 1'
#
loop_
_entity.id
_entity.type
_entity.pdbx_description
1 polymer ?
#
loop_
_entity_poly.entity_id
_entity_poly.type
_entity_poly.pdbx_seq_one_letter_code
_entity_poly.pdbx_strand_id
1 'polypeptide(L)'
;MRMFLLGGLLMGSFAGMAQTIGDDYTFEAIDKKVEGKVLVSFVLDRQGRVLADSTTVFQHLGHGLDELAVQRVSRPGSLLVPPAALAAARRSDKPLRFTVPVPFALSTLSPRDWSTYYALKGDQAQAEGNAGRAISYYDLALGRYKKNAAACTGLAKAYSSQGNAAEAAKYTELANKYAVSAR
;
A
#
# COMPACT_ATOMS: atom_id res chain seq x y z
N MET A 1 37.95 4.86 19.00
CA MET A 1 36.62 5.04 19.61
C MET A 1 35.96 6.24 18.94
N ARG A 2 35.11 6.03 17.94
CA ARG A 2 34.40 7.09 17.21
C ARG A 2 32.91 6.75 17.21
N MET A 3 32.18 7.56 17.96
CA MET A 3 30.75 7.57 18.17
C MET A 3 30.09 8.16 16.92
N PHE A 4 29.37 7.35 16.14
CA PHE A 4 28.52 7.84 15.06
C PHE A 4 27.07 7.88 15.58
N LEU A 5 26.66 9.07 16.01
CA LEU A 5 25.26 9.48 15.95
C LEU A 5 24.88 9.55 14.46
N LEU A 6 24.05 8.65 13.97
CA LEU A 6 23.19 8.92 12.82
C LEU A 6 21.77 9.13 13.32
N GLY A 7 21.51 10.37 13.73
CA GLY A 7 20.20 10.97 13.60
C GLY A 7 19.90 11.16 12.11
N GLY A 8 18.75 10.66 11.69
CA GLY A 8 18.32 10.69 10.30
C GLY A 8 16.92 10.12 10.20
N LEU A 9 16.00 10.69 10.97
CA LEU A 9 14.57 10.50 10.82
C LEU A 9 14.22 10.96 9.39
N LEU A 10 14.13 10.02 8.45
CA LEU A 10 13.52 10.23 7.15
C LEU A 10 12.02 10.46 7.36
N MET A 11 11.68 11.68 7.78
CA MET A 11 10.41 12.34 7.45
C MET A 11 10.45 12.60 5.95
N GLY A 12 10.29 11.52 5.17
CA GLY A 12 9.99 11.63 3.75
C GLY A 12 8.63 12.28 3.61
N SER A 13 8.59 13.44 2.97
CA SER A 13 7.37 14.14 2.54
C SER A 13 6.36 13.14 1.95
N PHE A 14 5.22 12.96 2.63
CA PHE A 14 4.07 12.18 2.15
C PHE A 14 3.33 12.83 0.96
N ALA A 15 3.86 13.90 0.37
CA ALA A 15 3.13 14.80 -0.52
C ALA A 15 3.12 14.42 -2.01
N GLY A 16 3.60 13.23 -2.40
CA GLY A 16 3.64 12.86 -3.82
C GLY A 16 3.58 11.36 -4.14
N MET A 17 3.54 10.48 -3.14
CA MET A 17 3.26 9.07 -3.40
C MET A 17 1.75 8.88 -3.43
N ALA A 18 1.23 8.31 -4.52
CA ALA A 18 -0.10 7.72 -4.51
C ALA A 18 -0.19 6.86 -3.25
N GLN A 19 -1.08 7.21 -2.31
CA GLN A 19 -1.23 6.43 -1.09
C GLN A 19 -1.83 5.09 -1.51
N THR A 20 -1.02 4.04 -1.44
CA THR A 20 -1.44 2.67 -1.75
C THR A 20 -1.38 1.81 -0.50
N ILE A 21 -2.31 0.88 -0.40
CA ILE A 21 -2.17 -0.24 0.52
C ILE A 21 -1.30 -1.27 -0.19
N GLY A 22 0.00 -1.22 0.10
CA GLY A 22 0.98 -2.09 -0.55
C GLY A 22 0.83 -2.03 -2.07
N ASP A 23 0.62 -3.20 -2.67
CA ASP A 23 0.43 -3.34 -4.11
C ASP A 23 -1.03 -3.61 -4.47
N ASP A 24 -1.92 -3.61 -3.48
CA ASP A 24 -3.27 -4.15 -3.57
C ASP A 24 -4.29 -3.11 -4.03
N TYR A 25 -4.22 -1.89 -3.51
CA TYR A 25 -5.22 -0.87 -3.79
C TYR A 25 -4.68 0.55 -3.61
N THR A 26 -5.20 1.48 -4.41
CA THR A 26 -5.03 2.92 -4.16
C THR A 26 -6.10 3.43 -3.20
N PHE A 27 -5.78 4.49 -2.47
CA PHE A 27 -6.72 5.12 -1.53
C PHE A 27 -7.92 5.72 -2.24
N GLU A 28 -7.70 6.32 -3.41
CA GLU A 28 -8.77 6.89 -4.21
C GLU A 28 -9.78 5.81 -4.65
N ALA A 29 -9.29 4.64 -5.06
CA ALA A 29 -10.16 3.52 -5.41
C ALA A 29 -10.92 2.98 -4.20
N ILE A 30 -10.31 2.96 -3.01
CA ILE A 30 -11.00 2.55 -1.77
C ILE A 30 -12.09 3.56 -1.38
N ASP A 31 -11.78 4.87 -1.42
CA ASP A 31 -12.72 5.94 -1.12
C ASP A 31 -13.95 5.88 -2.04
N LYS A 32 -13.72 5.65 -3.34
CA LYS A 32 -14.76 5.53 -4.36
C LYS A 32 -15.38 4.14 -4.46
N LYS A 33 -14.91 3.18 -3.66
CA LYS A 33 -15.33 1.77 -3.65
C LYS A 33 -15.26 1.10 -5.03
N VAL A 34 -14.17 1.34 -5.73
CA VAL A 34 -13.95 0.84 -7.09
C VAL A 34 -13.50 -0.61 -7.05
N GLU A 35 -14.20 -1.47 -7.77
CA GLU A 35 -13.89 -2.89 -7.90
C GLU A 35 -14.04 -3.31 -9.36
N GLY A 36 -13.27 -4.33 -9.76
CA GLY A 36 -13.35 -4.86 -11.12
C GLY A 36 -12.07 -5.55 -11.55
N LYS A 37 -11.81 -5.54 -12.85
CA LYS A 37 -10.63 -6.16 -13.45
C LYS A 37 -9.98 -5.19 -14.43
N VAL A 38 -8.66 -5.06 -14.34
CA VAL A 38 -7.85 -4.37 -15.34
C VAL A 38 -7.30 -5.42 -16.29
N LEU A 39 -7.54 -5.27 -17.59
CA LEU A 39 -6.94 -6.15 -18.59
C LEU A 39 -5.62 -5.55 -19.05
N VAL A 40 -4.52 -6.17 -18.64
CA VAL A 40 -3.17 -5.73 -19.01
C VAL A 40 -2.64 -6.68 -20.07
N SER A 41 -2.28 -6.11 -21.22
CA SER A 41 -1.56 -6.82 -22.26
C SER A 41 -0.10 -6.42 -22.28
N PHE A 42 0.78 -7.40 -22.44
CA PHE A 42 2.22 -7.19 -22.41
C PHE A 42 2.91 -8.25 -23.25
N VAL A 43 4.14 -7.97 -23.64
CA VAL A 43 5.01 -8.91 -24.35
C VAL A 43 6.07 -9.43 -23.38
N LEU A 44 6.28 -10.74 -23.41
CA LEU A 44 7.35 -11.40 -22.65
C LEU A 44 8.58 -11.61 -23.52
N ASP A 45 9.76 -11.39 -22.92
CA ASP A 45 11.03 -11.80 -23.49
C ASP A 45 11.30 -13.31 -23.30
N ARG A 46 12.39 -13.82 -23.91
CA ARG A 46 12.83 -15.21 -23.74
C ARG A 46 13.17 -15.59 -22.30
N GLN A 47 13.45 -14.61 -21.44
CA GLN A 47 13.79 -14.85 -20.03
C GLN A 47 12.52 -14.93 -19.16
N GLY A 48 11.38 -14.48 -19.69
CA GLY A 48 10.10 -14.40 -19.00
C GLY A 48 9.87 -13.06 -18.31
N ARG A 49 10.57 -12.00 -18.75
CA ARG A 49 10.41 -10.62 -18.26
C ARG A 49 9.48 -9.86 -19.19
N VAL A 50 8.71 -8.95 -18.59
CA VAL A 50 7.84 -8.04 -19.33
C VAL A 50 8.68 -6.96 -20.00
N LEU A 51 8.50 -6.77 -21.30
CA LEU A 51 9.10 -5.64 -22.03
C LEU A 51 8.32 -4.37 -21.70
N ALA A 52 8.98 -3.41 -21.04
CA ALA A 52 8.38 -2.17 -20.54
C ALA A 52 7.58 -1.43 -21.63
N ASP A 53 8.15 -1.31 -22.83
CA ASP A 53 7.58 -0.54 -23.95
C ASP A 53 6.40 -1.22 -24.65
N SER A 54 6.04 -2.44 -24.25
CA SER A 54 5.00 -3.24 -24.90
C SER A 54 3.68 -3.31 -24.13
N THR A 55 3.66 -2.73 -22.93
CA THR A 55 2.54 -2.88 -21.99
C THR A 55 1.40 -1.94 -22.36
N THR A 56 0.23 -2.51 -22.60
CA THR A 56 -0.97 -1.79 -23.01
C THR A 56 -2.14 -2.27 -22.16
N VAL A 57 -2.84 -1.34 -21.52
CA VAL A 57 -4.07 -1.63 -20.77
C VAL A 57 -5.25 -1.57 -21.74
N PHE A 58 -6.04 -2.64 -21.81
CA PHE A 58 -7.22 -2.74 -22.67
C PHE A 58 -8.51 -2.36 -21.94
N GLN A 59 -8.59 -2.70 -20.66
CA GLN A 59 -9.74 -2.37 -19.81
C GLN A 59 -9.22 -1.58 -18.62
N HIS A 60 -9.62 -0.32 -18.56
CA HIS A 60 -9.24 0.62 -17.53
C HIS A 60 -10.26 0.60 -16.38
N LEU A 61 -9.77 0.66 -15.15
CA LEU A 61 -10.57 0.98 -13.96
C LEU A 61 -10.33 2.42 -13.49
N GLY A 62 -9.16 2.99 -13.81
CA GLY A 62 -8.77 4.32 -13.36
C GLY A 62 -8.43 4.37 -11.86
N HIS A 63 -8.44 5.58 -11.29
CA HIS A 63 -8.16 5.83 -9.86
C HIS A 63 -6.80 5.31 -9.37
N GLY A 64 -5.81 5.23 -10.27
CA GLY A 64 -4.47 4.71 -9.97
C GLY A 64 -4.37 3.18 -9.96
N LEU A 65 -5.46 2.45 -10.27
CA LEU A 65 -5.45 0.98 -10.33
C LEU A 65 -4.78 0.46 -11.62
N ASP A 66 -4.80 1.23 -12.70
CA ASP A 66 -4.22 0.83 -13.98
C ASP A 66 -2.68 0.77 -13.88
N GLU A 67 -2.08 1.79 -13.26
CA GLU A 67 -0.64 1.86 -12.99
C GLU A 67 -0.21 0.74 -12.03
N LEU A 68 -1.00 0.49 -10.98
CA LEU A 68 -0.77 -0.64 -10.06
C LEU A 68 -0.87 -1.99 -10.78
N ALA A 69 -1.83 -2.16 -11.69
CA ALA A 69 -1.98 -3.39 -12.46
C ALA A 69 -0.76 -3.65 -13.34
N VAL A 70 -0.28 -2.62 -14.04
CA VAL A 70 0.95 -2.68 -14.83
C VAL A 70 2.16 -2.99 -13.95
N GLN A 71 2.26 -2.37 -12.77
CA GLN A 71 3.33 -2.64 -11.82
C GLN A 71 3.31 -4.09 -11.32
N ARG A 72 2.13 -4.65 -11.00
CA ARG A 72 2.00 -6.05 -10.56
C ARG A 72 2.43 -7.03 -11.65
N VAL A 73 2.08 -6.74 -12.90
CA VAL A 73 2.42 -7.59 -14.05
C VAL A 73 3.91 -7.51 -14.37
N SER A 74 4.51 -6.33 -14.27
CA SER A 74 5.92 -6.09 -14.61
C SER A 74 6.91 -6.66 -13.59
N ARG A 75 6.44 -7.12 -12.43
CA ARG A 75 7.32 -7.63 -11.38
C ARG A 75 7.91 -9.00 -11.72
N PRO A 76 9.21 -9.20 -11.46
CA PRO A 76 9.81 -10.52 -11.56
C PRO A 76 9.17 -11.46 -10.54
N GLY A 77 8.68 -12.61 -10.99
CA GLY A 77 7.99 -13.58 -10.14
C GLY A 77 6.49 -13.30 -9.92
N SER A 78 5.89 -12.39 -10.69
CA SER A 78 4.45 -12.16 -10.64
C SER A 78 3.68 -13.46 -10.94
N LEU A 79 2.82 -13.87 -10.00
CA LEU A 79 1.91 -15.02 -10.16
C LEU A 79 0.85 -14.81 -11.24
N LEU A 80 0.70 -13.57 -11.73
CA LEU A 80 -0.20 -13.22 -12.83
C LEU A 80 0.31 -13.74 -14.17
N VAL A 81 1.61 -14.02 -14.31
CA VAL A 81 2.18 -14.63 -15.51
C VAL A 81 2.24 -16.15 -15.30
N PRO A 82 1.36 -16.94 -15.93
CA PRO A 82 1.34 -18.37 -15.70
C PRO A 82 2.64 -19.04 -16.20
N PRO A 83 3.15 -20.08 -15.52
CA PRO A 83 4.36 -20.80 -15.94
C PRO A 83 4.28 -21.33 -17.37
N ALA A 84 3.08 -21.68 -17.84
CA ALA A 84 2.83 -22.08 -19.22
C ALA A 84 3.09 -20.95 -20.24
N ALA A 85 2.71 -19.71 -19.92
CA ALA A 85 2.99 -18.55 -20.76
C ALA A 85 4.51 -18.25 -20.80
N LEU A 86 5.19 -18.37 -19.66
CA LEU A 86 6.65 -18.25 -19.59
C LEU A 86 7.35 -19.34 -20.42
N ALA A 87 6.90 -20.59 -20.31
CA ALA A 87 7.44 -21.71 -21.09
C ALA A 87 7.14 -21.58 -22.60
N ALA A 88 6.02 -20.97 -22.97
CA ALA A 88 5.70 -20.65 -24.37
C ALA A 88 6.60 -19.53 -24.91
N ALA A 89 6.79 -18.45 -24.14
CA ALA A 89 7.68 -17.35 -24.50
C ALA A 89 9.14 -17.80 -24.66
N ARG A 90 9.60 -18.71 -23.79
CA ARG A 90 10.95 -19.32 -23.87
C ARG A 90 11.17 -20.17 -25.12
N ARG A 91 10.14 -20.88 -25.57
CA ARG A 91 10.19 -21.79 -26.73
C ARG A 91 9.95 -21.10 -28.06
N SER A 92 9.32 -19.92 -28.04
CA SER A 92 9.05 -19.12 -29.23
C SER A 92 10.27 -18.28 -29.61
N ASP A 93 10.60 -18.24 -30.91
CA ASP A 93 11.59 -17.31 -31.45
C ASP A 93 11.00 -15.89 -31.68
N LYS A 94 9.66 -15.77 -31.58
CA LYS A 94 8.92 -14.51 -31.73
C LYS A 94 8.42 -14.00 -30.38
N PRO A 95 8.42 -12.67 -30.15
CA PRO A 95 7.80 -12.07 -28.97
C PRO A 95 6.31 -12.44 -28.92
N LEU A 96 5.87 -13.02 -27.80
CA LEU A 96 4.48 -13.39 -27.59
C LEU A 96 3.78 -12.35 -26.72
N ARG A 97 2.65 -11.86 -27.22
CA ARG A 97 1.75 -10.97 -26.48
C ARG A 97 0.79 -11.80 -25.65
N PHE A 98 0.73 -11.50 -24.36
CA PHE A 98 -0.23 -12.08 -23.43
C PHE A 98 -1.18 -10.99 -22.94
N THR A 99 -2.39 -11.40 -22.56
CA THR A 99 -3.36 -10.52 -21.90
C THR A 99 -3.83 -11.23 -20.65
N VAL A 100 -3.66 -10.57 -19.50
CA VAL A 100 -4.03 -11.13 -18.20
C VAL A 100 -5.05 -10.22 -17.51
N PRO A 101 -6.08 -10.80 -16.88
CA PRO A 101 -6.95 -10.04 -16.01
C PRO A 101 -6.29 -9.86 -14.65
N VAL A 102 -6.15 -8.61 -14.21
CA VAL A 102 -5.71 -8.25 -12.87
C VAL A 102 -6.95 -7.88 -12.05
N PRO A 103 -7.42 -8.76 -11.14
CA PRO A 103 -8.59 -8.48 -10.34
C PRO A 103 -8.27 -7.51 -9.20
N PHE A 104 -9.22 -6.61 -8.94
CA PHE A 104 -9.24 -5.69 -7.82
C PHE A 104 -10.60 -5.86 -7.12
N ALA A 105 -10.59 -6.35 -5.89
CA ALA A 105 -11.77 -6.40 -5.04
C ALA A 105 -11.40 -5.98 -3.62
N LEU A 106 -12.22 -5.13 -2.98
CA LEU A 106 -11.98 -4.65 -1.62
C LEU A 106 -12.10 -5.79 -0.61
N SER A 107 -12.79 -6.87 -0.97
CA SER A 107 -12.89 -8.09 -0.17
C SER A 107 -11.56 -8.84 -0.03
N THR A 108 -10.56 -8.59 -0.90
CA THR A 108 -9.23 -9.18 -0.76
C THR A 108 -8.37 -8.46 0.28
N LEU A 109 -8.75 -7.26 0.69
CA LEU A 109 -8.03 -6.49 1.69
C LEU A 109 -8.22 -7.12 3.07
N SER A 110 -7.10 -7.47 3.71
CA SER A 110 -7.10 -8.04 5.05
C SER A 110 -7.50 -7.01 6.11
N PRO A 111 -7.87 -7.43 7.34
CA PRO A 111 -8.07 -6.50 8.45
C PRO A 111 -6.85 -5.61 8.74
N ARG A 112 -5.65 -6.10 8.46
CA ARG A 112 -4.41 -5.31 8.59
C ARG A 112 -4.33 -4.22 7.54
N ASP A 113 -4.73 -4.51 6.31
CA ASP A 113 -4.75 -3.55 5.21
C ASP A 113 -5.72 -2.41 5.47
N TRP A 114 -6.94 -2.75 5.89
CA TRP A 114 -7.92 -1.77 6.35
C TRP A 114 -7.40 -0.93 7.52
N SER A 115 -6.66 -1.55 8.44
CA SER A 115 -6.03 -0.81 9.53
C SER A 115 -4.97 0.17 9.04
N THR A 116 -4.10 -0.25 8.12
CA THR A 116 -3.08 0.62 7.49
C THR A 116 -3.74 1.79 6.75
N TYR A 117 -4.80 1.52 6.01
CA TYR A 117 -5.58 2.55 5.31
C TYR A 117 -6.10 3.64 6.24
N TYR A 118 -6.79 3.24 7.31
CA TYR A 118 -7.31 4.20 8.27
C TYR A 118 -6.20 4.93 9.02
N ALA A 119 -5.08 4.26 9.34
CA ALA A 119 -3.94 4.92 9.98
C ALA A 119 -3.37 6.04 9.11
N LEU A 120 -3.20 5.79 7.80
CA LEU A 120 -2.71 6.79 6.85
C LEU A 120 -3.72 7.94 6.62
N LYS A 121 -5.03 7.66 6.60
CA LYS A 121 -6.05 8.73 6.64
C LYS A 121 -5.98 9.57 7.91
N GLY A 122 -5.64 8.96 9.04
CA GLY A 122 -5.36 9.64 10.30
C GLY A 122 -4.15 10.56 10.21
N ASP A 123 -3.04 10.07 9.63
CA ASP A 123 -1.82 10.85 9.41
C ASP A 123 -2.09 12.05 8.49
N GLN A 124 -2.89 11.86 7.43
CA GLN A 124 -3.32 12.96 6.56
C GLN A 124 -4.14 13.99 7.33
N ALA A 125 -5.13 13.56 8.12
CA ALA A 125 -5.94 14.47 8.92
C ALA A 125 -5.11 15.23 9.97
N GLN A 126 -4.07 14.60 10.52
CA GLN A 126 -3.14 15.24 11.43
C GLN A 126 -2.27 16.29 10.72
N ALA A 127 -1.83 16.01 9.49
CA ALA A 127 -1.11 16.97 8.65
C ALA A 127 -1.99 18.18 8.24
N GLU A 128 -3.30 17.96 8.08
CA GLU A 128 -4.31 19.01 7.91
C GLU A 128 -4.59 19.80 9.21
N GLY A 129 -3.94 19.46 10.33
CA GLY A 129 -4.14 20.09 11.64
C GLY A 129 -5.45 19.69 12.32
N ASN A 130 -6.16 18.68 11.80
CA ASN A 130 -7.43 18.23 12.33
C ASN A 130 -7.26 17.00 13.23
N ALA A 131 -6.82 17.24 14.47
CA ALA A 131 -6.57 16.18 15.44
C ALA A 131 -7.82 15.35 15.78
N GLY A 132 -9.03 15.93 15.73
CA GLY A 132 -10.27 15.20 15.98
C GLY A 132 -10.58 14.16 14.89
N ARG A 133 -10.44 14.55 13.61
CA ARG A 133 -10.54 13.61 12.48
C ARG A 133 -9.43 12.58 12.53
N ALA A 134 -8.21 12.97 12.89
CA ALA A 134 -7.08 12.05 13.04
C ALA A 134 -7.38 10.93 14.05
N ILE A 135 -7.82 11.30 15.27
CA ILE A 135 -8.22 10.33 16.31
C ILE A 135 -9.28 9.37 15.78
N SER A 136 -10.33 9.89 15.14
CA SER A 136 -11.42 9.07 14.59
C SER A 136 -10.90 8.01 13.60
N TYR A 137 -9.96 8.38 12.72
CA TYR A 137 -9.36 7.46 11.78
C TYR A 137 -8.44 6.45 12.46
N TYR A 138 -7.61 6.86 13.43
CA TYR A 138 -6.78 5.91 14.15
C TYR A 138 -7.59 4.92 15.00
N ASP A 139 -8.74 5.34 15.55
CA ASP A 139 -9.66 4.44 16.24
C ASP A 139 -10.26 3.40 15.27
N LEU A 140 -10.66 3.82 14.07
CA LEU A 140 -11.06 2.89 13.01
C LEU A 140 -9.93 1.92 12.65
N ALA A 141 -8.68 2.40 12.61
CA ALA A 141 -7.53 1.56 12.35
C ALA A 141 -7.35 0.48 13.43
N LEU A 142 -7.43 0.84 14.71
CA LEU A 142 -7.32 -0.11 15.82
C LEU A 142 -8.54 -1.04 15.92
N GLY A 143 -9.71 -0.60 15.48
CA GLY A 143 -10.90 -1.46 15.33
C GLY A 143 -10.69 -2.59 14.32
N ARG A 144 -9.89 -2.35 13.26
CA ARG A 144 -9.55 -3.36 12.25
C ARG A 144 -8.36 -4.24 12.67
N TYR A 145 -7.34 -3.64 13.27
CA TYR A 145 -6.18 -4.36 13.80
C TYR A 145 -5.65 -3.68 15.06
N LYS A 146 -6.01 -4.25 16.22
CA LYS A 146 -5.70 -3.69 17.55
C LYS A 146 -4.20 -3.51 17.83
N LYS A 147 -3.34 -4.29 17.17
CA LYS A 147 -1.88 -4.25 17.37
C LYS A 147 -1.16 -3.37 16.34
N ASN A 148 -1.87 -2.41 15.73
CA ASN A 148 -1.26 -1.47 14.79
C ASN A 148 -0.45 -0.41 15.56
N ALA A 149 0.87 -0.59 15.61
CA ALA A 149 1.76 0.33 16.29
C ALA A 149 1.73 1.75 15.69
N ALA A 150 1.61 1.87 14.36
CA ALA A 150 1.56 3.18 13.69
C ALA A 150 0.30 3.97 14.10
N ALA A 151 -0.86 3.31 14.15
CA ALA A 151 -2.09 3.94 14.62
C ALA A 151 -1.99 4.38 16.10
N CYS A 152 -1.36 3.56 16.97
CA CYS A 152 -1.09 3.97 18.36
C CYS A 152 -0.15 5.19 18.42
N THR A 153 0.91 5.23 17.62
CA THR A 153 1.80 6.41 17.54
C THR A 153 1.04 7.65 17.05
N GLY A 154 0.15 7.50 16.08
CA GLY A 154 -0.73 8.54 15.58
C GLY A 154 -1.65 9.11 16.66
N LEU A 155 -2.34 8.24 17.41
CA LEU A 155 -3.18 8.64 18.55
C LEU A 155 -2.38 9.39 19.61
N ALA A 156 -1.20 8.89 19.97
CA ALA A 156 -0.35 9.56 20.95
C ALA A 156 -0.03 11.01 20.54
N LYS A 157 0.33 11.23 19.27
CA LYS A 157 0.57 12.57 18.71
C LYS A 157 -0.69 13.42 18.70
N ALA A 158 -1.82 12.86 18.27
CA ALA A 158 -3.08 13.60 18.18
C ALA A 158 -3.60 14.05 19.56
N TYR A 159 -3.54 13.18 20.58
CA TYR A 159 -3.89 13.54 21.95
C TYR A 159 -2.90 14.54 22.56
N SER A 160 -1.61 14.39 22.28
CA SER A 160 -0.60 15.37 22.72
C SER A 160 -0.87 16.76 22.12
N SER A 161 -1.25 16.85 20.84
CA SER A 161 -1.62 18.13 20.22
C SER A 161 -2.89 18.76 20.78
N GLN A 162 -3.74 17.99 21.46
CA GLN A 162 -4.93 18.48 22.16
C GLN A 162 -4.66 18.80 23.65
N GLY A 163 -3.41 18.66 24.11
CA GLY A 163 -3.07 18.85 25.53
C GLY A 163 -3.47 17.69 26.44
N ASN A 164 -3.95 16.57 25.89
CA ASN A 164 -4.31 15.38 26.68
C ASN A 164 -3.09 14.46 26.87
N ALA A 165 -2.22 14.83 27.80
CA ALA A 165 -0.98 14.11 28.07
C ALA A 165 -1.20 12.67 28.60
N ALA A 166 -2.30 12.43 29.32
CA ALA A 166 -2.61 11.12 29.90
C ALA A 166 -2.93 10.08 28.82
N GLU A 167 -3.82 10.39 27.88
CA GLU A 167 -4.11 9.50 26.75
C GLU A 167 -2.90 9.37 25.82
N ALA A 168 -2.14 10.44 25.63
CA ALA A 168 -0.92 10.39 24.82
C ALA A 168 0.12 9.39 25.37
N ALA A 169 0.34 9.38 26.69
CA ALA A 169 1.27 8.45 27.34
C ALA A 169 0.82 6.99 27.16
N LYS A 170 -0.46 6.71 27.40
CA LYS A 170 -1.08 5.38 27.21
C LYS A 170 -0.87 4.84 25.80
N TYR A 171 -1.13 5.64 24.76
CA TYR A 171 -0.94 5.19 23.37
C TYR A 171 0.53 5.08 22.98
N THR A 172 1.41 5.86 23.60
CA THR A 172 2.88 5.71 23.43
C THR A 172 3.37 4.37 23.95
N GLU A 173 2.90 3.95 25.13
CA GLU A 173 3.23 2.62 25.69
C GLU A 173 2.73 1.48 24.80
N LEU A 174 1.47 1.59 24.32
CA LEU A 174 0.90 0.61 23.40
C LEU A 174 1.69 0.54 22.08
N ALA A 175 2.08 1.68 21.53
CA ALA A 175 2.89 1.73 20.31
C ALA A 175 4.23 0.99 20.51
N ASN A 176 4.93 1.24 21.62
CA ASN A 176 6.18 0.57 21.95
C ASN A 176 5.99 -0.95 22.10
N LYS A 177 4.94 -1.37 22.82
CA LYS A 177 4.59 -2.78 23.01
C LYS A 177 4.36 -3.50 21.67
N TYR A 178 3.60 -2.88 20.78
CA TYR A 178 3.25 -3.48 19.48
C TYR A 178 4.37 -3.39 18.45
N ALA A 179 5.23 -2.37 18.51
CA ALA A 179 6.42 -2.25 17.66
C ALA A 179 7.45 -3.35 17.96
N VAL A 180 7.64 -3.69 19.24
CA VAL A 180 8.54 -4.78 19.65
C VAL A 180 8.00 -6.15 19.28
N SER A 181 6.68 -6.33 19.33
CA SER A 181 6.01 -7.60 19.00
C SER A 181 5.96 -7.94 17.50
N ALA A 182 6.37 -7.00 16.64
CA ALA A 182 6.38 -7.16 15.18
C ALA A 182 7.75 -7.57 14.61
N ARG A 183 8.77 -7.72 15.48
CA ARG A 183 10.09 -8.29 15.15
C ARG A 183 10.12 -9.78 15.47
#